data_AF-D8JB27-F1
#
_entry.id   AF-D8JB27-F1
#
_cell.length_a   1.000
_cell.length_b   1.000
_cell.length_c   1.000
_cell.angle_alpha   90.00
_cell.angle_beta   90.00
_cell.angle_gamma   90.00
#
_symmetry.space_group_name_H-M   'P 1'
#
loop_
_entity.id
_entity.type
_entity.pdbx_description
1 polymer ?
#
loop_
_entity_poly.entity_id
_entity_poly.type
_entity_poly.pdbx_seq_one_letter_code
_entity_poly.pdbx_strand_id
1 'polypeptide(L)' 'MDDSASDPEVVCPFCGSSETDQESAFGSEISKTQYYCNGCNTVFERIKFDGKQPDTR' A
#
# COMPACT_ATOMS: atom_id res chain seq x y z
N MET A 1 -11.26 -18.34 -16.80
CA MET A 1 -11.07 -19.00 -15.50
C MET A 1 -10.23 -18.08 -14.65
N ASP A 2 -10.75 -17.77 -13.45
CA ASP A 2 -10.04 -17.34 -12.23
C ASP A 2 -8.82 -16.41 -12.38
N ASP A 3 -9.05 -15.10 -12.24
CA ASP A 3 -8.08 -14.23 -11.58
C ASP A 3 -8.90 -13.16 -10.84
N SER A 4 -9.66 -13.63 -9.85
CA SER A 4 -10.09 -12.76 -8.76
C SER A 4 -8.81 -12.41 -8.00
N ALA A 5 -8.03 -11.46 -8.53
CA ALA A 5 -6.93 -10.84 -7.82
C ALA A 5 -7.53 -10.21 -6.55
N SER A 6 -7.53 -11.00 -5.48
CA SER A 6 -7.81 -10.52 -4.14
C SER A 6 -6.79 -9.43 -3.88
N ASP A 7 -7.22 -8.18 -3.98
CA ASP A 7 -6.39 -7.03 -3.65
C ASP A 7 -5.74 -7.31 -2.29
N PRO A 8 -4.42 -7.13 -2.15
CA PRO A 8 -3.74 -7.48 -0.91
C PRO A 8 -4.47 -6.80 0.24
N GLU A 9 -5.09 -7.58 1.13
CA GLU A 9 -5.98 -7.04 2.17
C GLU A 9 -5.16 -6.16 3.11
N VAL A 10 -5.09 -4.86 2.81
CA VAL A 10 -4.34 -3.91 3.59
C VAL A 10 -5.20 -3.56 4.79
N VAL A 11 -4.68 -3.86 5.98
CA VAL A 11 -5.34 -3.53 7.25
C VAL A 11 -4.77 -2.24 7.82
N CYS A 12 -5.66 -1.40 8.33
CA CYS A 12 -5.30 -0.15 8.98
C CYS A 12 -4.56 -0.44 10.30
N PRO A 13 -3.33 0.05 10.51
CA PRO A 13 -2.58 -0.19 11.74
C PRO A 13 -3.12 0.60 12.95
N PHE A 14 -4.02 1.57 12.73
CA PHE A 14 -4.57 2.42 13.77
C PHE A 14 -5.84 1.82 14.40
N CYS A 15 -6.75 1.28 13.58
CA CYS A 15 -8.03 0.74 14.05
C CYS A 15 -8.23 -0.76 13.75
N GLY A 16 -7.41 -1.35 12.87
CA GLY A 16 -7.55 -2.75 12.45
C GLY A 16 -8.59 -3.00 11.34
N SER A 17 -9.21 -1.96 10.77
CA SER A 17 -10.16 -2.11 9.66
C SER A 17 -9.47 -2.60 8.39
N SER A 18 -10.10 -3.51 7.66
CA SER A 18 -9.72 -3.92 6.29
C SER A 18 -10.30 -3.00 5.21
N GLU A 19 -11.17 -2.06 5.59
CA GLU A 19 -11.73 -1.04 4.71
C GLU A 19 -10.69 0.06 4.43
N THR A 20 -9.71 -0.27 3.61
CA THR A 20 -8.69 0.69 3.16
C THR A 20 -8.60 0.74 1.64
N ASP A 21 -8.62 1.94 1.08
CA ASP A 21 -8.45 2.20 -0.34
C ASP A 21 -7.00 2.60 -0.64
N GLN A 22 -6.42 1.99 -1.67
CA GLN A 22 -5.10 2.38 -2.15
C GLN A 22 -5.19 3.65 -3.00
N GLU A 23 -4.57 4.72 -2.52
CA GLU A 23 -4.40 5.95 -3.29
C GLU A 23 -3.14 5.77 -4.15
N SER A 24 -3.33 5.59 -5.46
CA SER A 24 -2.26 5.34 -6.43
C SER A 24 -1.16 6.41 -6.30
N ALA A 25 0.07 5.97 -6.02
CA ALA A 25 1.22 6.84 -5.87
C ALA A 25 1.65 7.38 -7.25
N PHE A 26 1.07 8.51 -7.64
CA PHE A 26 1.44 9.24 -8.86
C PHE A 26 2.83 9.85 -8.71
N GLY A 27 3.85 9.11 -9.16
CA GLY A 27 5.18 9.64 -9.36
C GLY A 27 6.20 8.52 -9.46
N SER A 28 6.93 8.46 -10.58
CA SER A 28 7.96 7.47 -10.92
C SER A 28 9.11 7.32 -9.90
N GLU A 29 9.06 8.02 -8.76
CA GLU A 29 10.12 8.18 -7.78
C GLU A 29 9.67 7.81 -6.34
N ILE A 30 8.40 7.48 -6.14
CA ILE A 30 7.88 7.25 -4.79
C ILE A 30 7.85 5.75 -4.47
N SER A 31 8.85 5.27 -3.72
CA SER A 31 8.92 3.91 -3.13
C SER A 31 7.90 3.66 -2.01
N LYS A 32 6.85 4.48 -1.90
CA LYS A 32 5.79 4.38 -0.90
C LYS A 32 4.42 4.45 -1.56
N THR A 33 3.49 3.64 -1.07
CA THR A 33 2.10 3.63 -1.51
C THR A 33 1.25 4.19 -0.39
N GLN A 34 0.38 5.14 -0.71
CA GLN A 34 -0.54 5.74 0.26
C GLN A 34 -1.84 4.94 0.30
N TYR A 35 -2.40 4.78 1.49
CA TYR A 35 -3.65 4.10 1.74
C TYR A 35 -4.54 4.99 2.63
N TYR A 36 -5.82 5.04 2.31
CA TYR A 36 -6.83 5.73 3.08
C TYR A 36 -7.75 4.72 3.77
N CYS A 37 -7.86 4.77 5.09
CA CYS A 37 -8.78 3.94 5.84
C CYS A 37 -10.14 4.60 5.96
N ASN A 38 -11.20 3.95 5.48
CA ASN A 38 -12.59 4.43 5.64
C ASN A 38 -13.16 4.17 7.04
N GLY A 39 -12.59 3.21 7.79
CA GLY A 39 -13.09 2.86 9.13
C GLY A 39 -12.77 3.90 10.21
N CYS A 40 -11.57 4.50 10.15
CA CYS A 40 -11.16 5.59 11.06
C CYS A 40 -10.84 6.90 10.36
N ASN A 41 -11.09 6.99 9.05
CA ASN A 41 -10.84 8.16 8.20
C ASN A 41 -9.39 8.67 8.29
N THR A 42 -8.43 7.75 8.37
CA THR A 42 -7.00 8.06 8.53
C THR A 42 -6.18 7.64 7.33
N VAL A 43 -5.12 8.39 7.03
CA VAL A 43 -4.19 8.08 5.95
C VAL A 43 -2.96 7.39 6.53
N PHE A 44 -2.50 6.32 5.89
CA PHE A 44 -1.24 5.66 6.21
C PHE A 44 -0.46 5.32 4.96
N GLU A 45 0.86 5.21 5.09
CA GLU A 45 1.74 4.92 3.96
C GLU A 45 2.42 3.56 4.19
N ARG A 46 2.50 2.73 3.15
CA ARG A 46 3.37 1.55 3.13
C ARG A 46 4.53 1.80 2.20
N ILE A 47 5.73 1.76 2.77
CA ILE A 47 6.96 1.75 2.00
C ILE A 47 7.09 0.35 1.38
N LYS A 48 7.03 0.26 0.05
CA LYS A 48 7.41 -0.96 -0.64
C LYS A 48 8.93 -0.97 -0.65
N PHE A 49 9.54 -1.66 0.32
CA PHE A 49 10.95 -2.02 0.23
C PHE A 49 11.07 -3.09 -0.86
N ASP A 50 11.06 -2.67 -2.11
CA ASP A 50 11.54 -3.52 -3.19
C ASP A 50 13.04 -3.66 -2.95
N GLY A 51 13.46 -4.82 -2.42
CA GLY A 51 14.80 -5.11 -1.93
C GLY A 51 15.88 -5.12 -3.01
N LYS A 52 15.81 -4.23 -3.99
CA LYS A 52 16.85 -4.00 -4.97
C LYS A 52 17.98 -3.25 -4.28
N GLN A 53 18.82 -4.01 -3.58
CA GLN A 53 20.14 -3.55 -3.22
C GLN A 53 20.77 -2.94 -4.49
N PRO A 54 21.28 -1.71 -4.46
CA PRO A 54 21.98 -1.19 -5.63
C PRO A 54 23.23 -2.05 -5.79
N ASP A 55 23.28 -2.83 -6.87
CA ASP A 55 24.50 -3.48 -7.34
C ASP A 55 25.55 -2.37 -7.55
N THR A 56 26.38 -2.17 -6.53
CA THR A 56 27.46 -1.19 -6.56
C THR A 56 28.61 -1.86 -7.30
N ARG A 57 28.78 -1.55 -8.58
CA ARG A 57 29.91 -1.98 -9.39
C ARG A 57 30.92 -0.86 -9.57
#